data_AF-A0A1N7HZM8-F1
#
_entry.id   AF-A0A1N7HZM8-F1
#
_cell.length_a   1.000
_cell.length_b   1.000
_cell.length_c   1.000
_cell.angle_alpha   90.00
_cell.angle_beta   90.00
_cell.angle_gamma   90.00
#
_symmetry.space_group_name_H-M   'P 1'
#
loop_
_entity.id
_entity.type
_entity.pdbx_description
1 polymer ?
#
loop_
_entity_poly.entity_id
_entity_poly.type
_entity_poly.pdbx_seq_one_letter_code
_entity_poly.pdbx_strand_id
1 'polypeptide(L)' 'MKNLKKLAKADLKKLNGGNAPDCPAGTTPCHHRRKDGFPSYWTCESNGTVCQD' A
#
# COMPACT_ATOMS: atom_id res chain seq x y z
N MET A 1 10.96 16.56 -18.93
CA MET A 1 11.08 15.40 -18.03
C MET A 1 10.69 14.14 -18.79
N LYS A 2 11.47 13.07 -18.64
CA LYS A 2 11.51 11.91 -19.55
C LYS A 2 10.17 11.19 -19.62
N ASN A 3 9.74 10.89 -20.85
CA ASN A 3 8.57 10.10 -21.24
C ASN A 3 8.13 9.10 -20.14
N LEU A 4 6.94 9.32 -19.56
CA LEU A 4 6.20 8.27 -18.85
C LEU A 4 5.79 7.22 -19.90
N LYS A 5 6.75 6.39 -20.31
CA LYS A 5 6.49 5.20 -21.13
C LYS A 5 5.36 4.45 -20.44
N LYS A 6 4.26 4.19 -21.15
CA LYS A 6 3.16 3.33 -20.71
C LYS A 6 3.79 2.08 -20.09
N LEU A 7 3.82 2.00 -18.76
CA LEU A 7 4.26 0.80 -18.07
C LEU A 7 3.33 -0.32 -18.54
N ALA A 8 3.91 -1.47 -18.85
CA ALA A 8 3.09 -2.65 -19.15
C ALA A 8 2.19 -2.91 -17.94
N LYS A 9 0.99 -3.45 -18.18
CA LYS A 9 0.03 -3.77 -17.10
C LYS A 9 0.65 -4.67 -16.02
N ALA A 10 1.64 -5.49 -16.39
CA ALA A 10 2.43 -6.31 -15.47
C ALA A 10 3.31 -5.48 -14.52
N ASP A 11 3.88 -4.37 -14.98
CA ASP A 11 4.68 -3.47 -14.13
C ASP A 11 3.79 -2.53 -13.30
N LEU A 12 2.60 -2.17 -13.78
CA LEU A 12 1.58 -1.49 -12.96
C LEU A 12 1.17 -2.32 -11.73
N LYS A 13 1.11 -3.65 -11.85
CA LYS A 13 0.83 -4.54 -10.70
C LYS A 13 1.97 -4.57 -9.67
N LYS A 14 3.20 -4.23 -10.08
CA LYS A 14 4.36 -4.11 -9.18
C LYS A 14 4.40 -2.77 -8.47
N LEU A 15 3.60 -1.79 -8.90
CA LEU A 15 3.44 -0.53 -8.21
C LEU A 15 2.46 -0.76 -7.05
N ASN A 16 3.01 -0.97 -5.86
CA ASN A 16 2.23 -0.98 -4.64
C ASN A 16 1.54 0.38 -4.50
N GLY A 17 0.22 0.41 -4.66
CA GLY A 17 -0.57 1.63 -4.51
C GLY A 17 -0.30 2.26 -3.15
N GLY A 18 0.07 3.54 -3.12
CA GLY A 18 0.23 4.30 -1.88
C GLY A 18 1.48 4.01 -1.04
N ASN A 19 2.54 3.42 -1.62
CA ASN A 19 3.80 3.11 -0.91
C ASN A 19 3.61 2.10 0.24
N ALA A 20 2.83 1.04 -0.01
CA ALA A 20 2.64 -0.06 0.94
C ALA A 20 3.98 -0.73 1.30
N PRO A 21 4.28 -0.95 2.60
CA PRO A 21 5.45 -1.67 3.04
C PRO A 21 5.35 -3.17 2.71
N ASP A 22 6.50 -3.81 2.60
CA ASP A 22 6.59 -5.26 2.54
C ASP A 22 6.34 -5.83 3.95
N CYS A 23 5.22 -6.53 4.12
CA CYS A 23 4.84 -7.11 5.40
C CYS A 23 5.27 -8.59 5.47
N PRO A 24 5.66 -9.10 6.65
CA PRO A 24 6.09 -10.49 6.80
C PRO A 24 4.99 -11.49 6.43
N ALA A 25 5.40 -12.71 6.07
CA ALA A 25 4.49 -13.77 5.69
C ALA A 25 3.43 -14.03 6.79
N GLY A 26 2.16 -14.04 6.40
CA GLY A 26 1.02 -14.14 7.34
C GLY A 26 0.46 -12.80 7.80
N THR A 27 0.98 -11.67 7.29
CA THR A 27 0.42 -10.34 7.50
C THR A 27 0.18 -9.61 6.18
N THR A 28 -0.80 -8.70 6.17
CA THR A 28 -1.18 -7.89 5.01
C THR A 28 -0.98 -6.41 5.34
N PRO A 29 -0.40 -5.59 4.44
CA PRO A 29 -0.27 -4.16 4.63
C PRO A 29 -1.65 -3.48 4.62
N CYS A 30 -1.96 -2.78 5.71
CA CYS A 30 -3.19 -2.01 5.89
C CYS A 30 -2.92 -0.51 5.85
N HIS A 31 -3.71 0.21 5.04
CA HIS A 31 -3.61 1.67 4.90
C HIS A 31 -4.57 2.36 5.87
N HIS A 32 -4.04 3.05 6.86
CA HIS A 32 -4.85 3.82 7.81
C HIS A 32 -4.92 5.28 7.38
N ARG A 33 -6.14 5.74 7.10
CA ARG A 33 -6.42 7.15 6.80
C ARG A 33 -6.70 7.87 8.11
N ARG A 34 -5.68 8.53 8.68
CA ARG A 34 -5.92 9.43 9.80
C ARG A 34 -6.82 10.59 9.34
N LYS A 35 -7.82 10.91 10.17
CA LYS A 35 -8.55 12.18 10.10
C LYS A 35 -7.76 13.21 10.92
N ASP A 36 -7.96 14.50 10.66
CA ASP A 36 -7.34 15.61 11.41
C ASP A 36 -5.88 15.96 11.08
N GLY A 37 -5.50 15.88 9.79
CA GLY A 37 -4.25 16.47 9.29
C GLY A 37 -2.97 15.67 9.54
N PHE A 38 -3.08 14.49 10.15
CA PHE A 38 -1.97 13.54 10.27
C PHE A 38 -1.75 12.75 8.97
N PRO A 39 -0.50 12.44 8.61
CA PRO A 39 -0.23 11.61 7.44
C PRO A 39 -0.85 10.22 7.63
N SER A 40 -1.41 9.69 6.54
CA SER A 40 -1.78 8.28 6.49
C SER A 40 -0.55 7.41 6.68
N TYR A 41 -0.69 6.31 7.40
CA TYR A 41 0.40 5.39 7.68
C TYR A 41 -0.02 3.96 7.35
N TRP A 42 0.99 3.10 7.21
CA TRP A 42 0.80 1.69 6.95
C TRP A 42 1.09 0.87 8.20
N THR A 43 0.33 -0.20 8.38
CA THR A 43 0.54 -1.22 9.41
C THR A 43 0.56 -2.60 8.73
N CYS A 44 1.13 -3.60 9.41
CA CYS A 44 1.08 -4.98 8.97
C CYS A 44 0.14 -5.73 9.93
N GLU A 45 -1.09 -6.00 9.47
CA GLU A 45 -2.11 -6.70 10.25
C GLU A 45 -2.11 -8.19 9.90
N SER A 46 -2.53 -9.05 10.82
CA SER A 46 -2.60 -10.49 10.58
C SER A 46 -3.58 -10.84 9.46
N ASN A 47 -3.19 -11.79 8.60
CA ASN A 47 -4.04 -12.28 7.53
C ASN A 47 -5.35 -12.83 8.10
N GLY A 48 -6.48 -12.20 7.73
CA GLY A 48 -7.81 -12.53 8.24
C GLY A 48 -8.43 -11.44 9.10
N THR A 49 -7.63 -10.46 9.55
CA THR A 49 -8.15 -9.26 10.20
C THR A 49 -8.43 -8.21 9.12
N VAL A 50 -9.64 -7.68 9.08
CA VAL A 50 -9.95 -6.51 8.23
C VAL A 50 -9.15 -5.32 8.74
N CYS A 51 -8.54 -4.55 7.83
CA CYS A 51 -7.86 -3.31 8.20
C CYS A 51 -8.85 -2.42 8.97
N GLN A 52 -8.57 -2.14 10.25
CA GLN A 52 -9.41 -1.27 11.06
C GLN A 52 -9.24 0.18 10.56
N ASP A 53 -10.32 0.96 10.40
CA ASP A 53 -10.26 2.38 9.97
C ASP A 53 -9.67 3.25 11.08
#